data_AF-A0A511V6W1-F1
#
_entry.id   AF-A0A511V6W1-F1
#
_cell.length_a   1.000
_cell.length_b   1.000
_cell.length_c   1.000
_cell.angle_alpha   90.00
_cell.angle_beta   90.00
_cell.angle_gamma   90.00
#
_symmetry.space_group_name_H-M   'P 1'
#
loop_
_entity.id
_entity.type
_entity.pdbx_description
1 polymer ?
#
loop_
_entity_poly.entity_id
_entity_poly.type
_entity_poly.pdbx_seq_one_letter_code
_entity_poly.pdbx_strand_id
1 'polypeptide(L)' 'MAQGRNKLLVPQAGQLLDQYKYEIAAEFGVQLGADTYARSNGSVGGEITKRLVQMSQQQLSGK' A
#
# COMPACT_ATOMS: atom_id res chain seq x y z
N MET A 1 -9.23 17.11 12.30
CA MET A 1 -8.31 16.10 11.72
C MET A 1 -8.39 16.22 10.21
N ALA A 2 -7.28 16.52 9.53
CA ALA A 2 -7.26 16.70 8.08
C ALA A 2 -7.41 15.33 7.40
N GLN A 3 -8.61 15.04 6.89
CA GLN A 3 -8.87 13.91 6.00
C GLN A 3 -8.26 14.23 4.62
N GLY A 4 -6.93 14.11 4.51
CA GLY A 4 -6.25 14.07 3.23
C GLY A 4 -6.65 12.79 2.50
N ARG A 5 -7.77 12.82 1.78
CA ARG A 5 -8.27 11.68 1.02
C ARG A 5 -7.39 11.52 -0.22
N ASN A 6 -6.25 10.85 -0.05
CA ASN A 6 -5.44 10.37 -1.16
C ASN A 6 -6.30 9.41 -1.99
N LYS A 7 -6.87 9.93 -3.07
CA LYS A 7 -7.71 9.16 -3.98
C LYS A 7 -6.79 8.28 -4.83
N LEU A 8 -7.19 7.03 -5.02
CA LEU A 8 -6.50 6.12 -5.94
C LEU A 8 -6.48 6.72 -7.35
N LEU A 9 -5.30 6.71 -7.99
CA LEU A 9 -5.15 7.15 -9.37
C LEU A 9 -5.97 6.28 -10.33
N VAL A 10 -6.09 4.98 -10.02
CA VAL A 10 -6.96 4.03 -10.72
C VAL A 10 -7.98 3.51 -9.71
N PRO A 11 -9.22 4.03 -9.71
CA PRO A 11 -10.24 3.66 -8.72
C PRO A 11 -10.53 2.15 -8.65
N GLN A 12 -10.43 1.46 -9.79
CA GLN A 12 -10.68 0.02 -9.93
C GLN A 12 -9.62 -0.83 -9.22
N ALA A 13 -8.44 -0.28 -8.95
CA ALA A 13 -7.37 -1.01 -8.26
C ALA A 13 -7.64 -1.18 -6.76
N GLY A 14 -8.67 -0.54 -6.19
CA GLY A 14 -8.92 -0.51 -4.75
C GLY A 14 -8.98 -1.90 -4.10
N GLN A 15 -9.69 -2.86 -4.72
CA GLN A 15 -9.80 -4.22 -4.18
C GLN A 15 -8.45 -4.93 -4.11
N LEU A 16 -7.64 -4.82 -5.16
CA LEU A 16 -6.30 -5.41 -5.20
C LEU A 16 -5.38 -4.75 -4.16
N LEU A 17 -5.42 -3.42 -4.06
CA LEU A 17 -4.62 -2.68 -3.09
C LEU A 17 -5.02 -2.98 -1.65
N ASP A 18 -6.31 -3.23 -1.39
CA ASP A 18 -6.78 -3.68 -0.08
C ASP A 18 -6.25 -5.08 0.27
N GLN A 19 -6.19 -6.00 -0.70
CA GLN A 19 -5.56 -7.30 -0.50
C GLN A 19 -4.09 -7.16 -0.13
N TYR A 20 -3.32 -6.39 -0.90
CA TYR A 20 -1.90 -6.14 -0.61
C TYR A 20 -1.70 -5.46 0.75
N LYS A 21 -2.58 -4.52 1.11
CA LYS A 21 -2.54 -3.85 2.41
C LYS A 21 -2.62 -4.84 3.57
N TYR A 22 -3.56 -5.79 3.54
CA TYR A 22 -3.72 -6.75 4.63
C TYR A 22 -2.63 -7.83 4.62
N GLU A 23 -2.19 -8.27 3.45
CA GLU A 23 -1.07 -9.21 3.30
C GLU A 23 0.21 -8.63 3.89
N ILE A 24 0.60 -7.42 3.46
CA ILE A 24 1.81 -6.73 3.95
C ILE A 24 1.69 -6.39 5.43
N ALA A 25 0.52 -5.96 5.89
CA ALA A 25 0.30 -5.69 7.31
C ALA A 25 0.54 -6.96 8.15
N ALA A 26 0.08 -8.12 7.68
CA ALA A 26 0.32 -9.40 8.33
C ALA A 26 1.82 -9.79 8.28
N GLU A 27 2.48 -9.64 7.13
CA GLU A 27 3.93 -9.90 7.00
C GLU A 27 4.78 -9.05 7.95
N PHE A 28 4.41 -7.78 8.13
CA PHE A 28 5.13 -6.83 8.98
C PHE A 28 4.70 -6.89 10.45
N GLY A 29 3.70 -7.71 10.78
CA GLY A 29 3.14 -7.76 12.14
C GLY A 29 2.50 -6.44 12.59
N VAL A 30 2.04 -5.61 11.64
CA VAL A 30 1.44 -4.31 11.91
C VAL A 30 -0.07 -4.47 11.99
N GLN A 31 -0.64 -4.13 13.15
CA GLN A 31 -2.08 -3.92 13.25
C GLN A 31 -2.42 -2.52 12.74
N LEU A 32 -3.21 -2.42 11.67
CA LEU A 32 -3.60 -1.13 11.11
C LEU A 32 -4.71 -0.51 11.96
N GLY A 33 -4.56 0.76 12.33
CA GLY A 33 -5.57 1.46 13.12
C GLY A 33 -5.20 2.90 13.44
N ALA A 34 -6.19 3.68 13.87
CA ALA A 34 -5.98 5.07 14.27
C ALA A 34 -5.08 5.21 15.51
N ASP A 35 -5.12 4.21 16.40
CA ASP A 35 -4.32 4.17 17.63
C ASP A 35 -2.91 3.59 17.42
N THR A 36 -2.59 3.14 16.21
CA THR A 36 -1.26 2.61 15.86
C THR A 36 -0.32 3.73 15.44
N TYR A 37 0.98 3.58 15.75
CA TYR A 37 2.00 4.52 15.32
C TYR A 37 1.89 4.83 13.82
N ALA A 38 1.90 6.12 13.48
CA ALA A 38 1.81 6.61 12.11
C ALA A 38 2.90 6.00 11.21
N ARG A 39 4.10 5.73 11.76
CA ARG A 39 5.19 5.08 11.04
C ARG A 39 4.88 3.62 10.67
N SER A 40 4.24 2.87 11.56
CA SER A 40 3.86 1.47 11.29
C SER A 40 2.73 1.39 10.26
N ASN A 41 1.71 2.26 10.36
CA ASN A 41 0.70 2.39 9.31
C ASN A 41 1.34 2.80 7.97
N GLY A 42 2.28 3.75 8.02
CA GLY A 42 3.01 4.25 6.86
C GLY A 42 3.90 3.21 6.18
N SER A 43 4.52 2.29 6.93
CA SER A 43 5.39 1.25 6.36
C SER A 43 4.62 0.29 5.45
N VAL A 44 3.37 -0.02 5.77
CA VAL A 44 2.52 -0.86 4.90
C VAL A 44 2.25 -0.17 3.57
N GLY A 45 1.88 1.11 3.58
CA GLY A 45 1.66 1.89 2.35
C GLY A 45 2.93 2.09 1.50
N GLY A 46 4.09 2.24 2.16
CA GLY A 46 5.39 2.31 1.49
C GLY A 46 5.73 1.02 0.74
N GLU A 47 5.49 -0.14 1.36
CA GLU A 47 5.77 -1.44 0.75
C GLU A 47 4.82 -1.74 -0.42
N ILE A 48 3.53 -1.38 -0.31
CA ILE A 48 2.58 -1.46 -1.44
C ILE A 48 3.16 -0.69 -2.64
N THR A 49 3.59 0.56 -2.44
CA THR A 49 4.16 1.40 -3.50
C THR A 49 5.41 0.76 -4.09
N LYS A 50 6.30 0.23 -3.24
CA LYS A 50 7.53 -0.43 -3.67
C LYS A 50 7.25 -1.65 -4.55
N ARG A 51 6.33 -2.54 -4.15
CA ARG A 51 5.94 -3.73 -4.94
C ARG A 51 5.34 -3.33 -6.29
N LEU A 52 4.44 -2.34 -6.31
CA LEU A 52 3.83 -1.85 -7.55
C LEU A 52 4.87 -1.28 -8.53
N VAL A 53 5.81 -0.49 -8.02
CA VAL A 53 6.90 0.07 -8.84
C VAL A 53 7.81 -1.03 -9.36
N GLN A 54 8.17 -2.00 -8.53
CA GLN A 54 8.98 -3.16 -8.95
C GLN A 54 8.28 -3.98 -10.05
N MET A 55 6.99 -4.29 -9.88
CA MET A 55 6.20 -4.99 -10.90
C MET A 55 6.14 -4.19 -12.22
N SER A 56 5.97 -2.88 -12.13
CA SER A 56 5.95 -1.99 -13.29
C SER A 56 7.31 -1.97 -14.00
N GLN A 57 8.41 -1.89 -13.25
CA GLN A 57 9.77 -1.93 -13.80
C GLN A 57 10.05 -3.27 -14.52
N GLN A 58 9.61 -4.40 -13.96
CA GLN A 58 9.75 -5.71 -14.60
C GLN A 58 8.95 -5.80 -15.92
N GLN A 59 7.72 -5.28 -15.96
CA GLN A 59 6.91 -5.22 -17.17
C GLN A 59 7.50 -4.31 -18.24
N LEU A 60 8.16 -3.21 -17.84
CA LEU A 60 8.83 -2.29 -18.75
C LEU A 60 10.16 -2.85 -19.26
N SER A 61 10.90 -3.58 -18.42
CA SER A 61 12.18 -4.19 -18.79
C SER A 61 12.04 -5.40 -19.73
N GLY A 62 10.86 -6.00 -19.81
CA GLY A 62 10.54 -7.10 -20.74
C GLY A 62 9.97 -6.64 -22.08
N LYS A 63 9.95 -5.34 -22.34
CA LYS A 63 9.61 -4.72 -23.63
C LYS A 63 10.87 -4.18 -24.28
#